data_AF-A0A259KC64-F1
#
_entry.id   AF-A0A259KC64-F1
#
_cell.length_a   1.000
_cell.length_b   1.000
_cell.length_c   1.000
_cell.angle_alpha   90.00
_cell.angle_beta   90.00
_cell.angle_gamma   90.00
#
_symmetry.space_group_name_H-M   'P 1'
#
loop_
_entity.id
_entity.type
_entity.pdbx_description
1 polymer ?
#
loop_
_entity_poly.entity_id
_entity_poly.type
_entity_poly.pdbx_seq_one_letter_code
_entity_poly.pdbx_strand_id
1 'polypeptide(L)' 'MEHTLGRTFLIFTLMFVSFSFYLEVNSIGLVYSYLARDNELDCYYFTGTSVYKTTQYNGNPYCNVWQDVY' A
#
# COMPACT_ATOMS: atom_id res chain seq x y z
N MET A 1 -14.58 -35.02 16.93
CA MET A 1 -14.83 -33.60 17.24
C MET A 1 -13.56 -32.75 17.14
N GLU A 2 -12.38 -33.26 17.52
CA GLU A 2 -11.10 -32.52 17.41
C GLU A 2 -10.72 -32.11 15.99
N HIS A 3 -10.93 -32.98 15.00
CA HIS A 3 -10.67 -32.66 13.59
C HIS A 3 -11.50 -31.47 13.07
N THR A 4 -12.72 -31.29 13.58
CA THR A 4 -13.59 -30.19 13.19
C THR A 4 -13.09 -28.88 13.79
N LEU A 5 -12.61 -28.90 15.04
CA LEU A 5 -12.02 -27.73 15.70
C LEU A 5 -10.77 -27.26 14.98
N GLY A 6 -9.87 -28.18 14.62
CA GLY A 6 -8.64 -27.87 13.89
C GLY A 6 -8.90 -27.28 12.50
N ARG A 7 -9.91 -27.81 11.79
CA ARG A 7 -10.29 -27.30 10.47
C ARG A 7 -10.88 -25.88 10.54
N THR A 8 -11.74 -25.62 11.52
CA THR A 8 -12.30 -24.27 11.72
C THR A 8 -11.22 -23.26 12.11
N PHE A 9 -10.30 -23.64 13.01
CA PHE A 9 -9.16 -22.81 13.37
C PHE A 9 -8.30 -22.45 12.15
N LEU A 10 -7.94 -23.44 11.32
CA LEU A 10 -7.20 -23.23 10.09
C LEU A 10 -7.89 -22.24 9.15
N ILE A 11 -9.20 -22.39 8.96
CA ILE A 11 -10.00 -21.49 8.11
C ILE A 11 -9.95 -20.05 8.64
N PHE A 12 -10.13 -19.85 9.95
CA PHE A 12 -10.04 -18.52 10.56
C PHE A 12 -8.65 -17.92 10.46
N THR A 13 -7.59 -18.70 10.69
CA THR A 13 -6.21 -18.24 10.52
C THR A 13 -5.96 -17.80 9.08
N LEU A 14 -6.45 -18.58 8.11
CA LEU A 14 -6.25 -18.29 6.69
C LEU A 14 -6.99 -17.01 6.27
N MET A 15 -8.21 -16.80 6.78
CA MET A 15 -8.95 -15.55 6.60
C MET A 15 -8.23 -14.36 7.22
N PHE A 16 -7.74 -14.51 8.46
CA PHE A 16 -7.06 -13.43 9.16
C PHE A 16 -5.77 -13.02 8.45
N VAL A 17 -4.93 -13.98 8.07
CA VAL A 17 -3.70 -13.71 7.32
C VAL A 17 -4.02 -13.03 5.99
N SER A 18 -5.01 -13.53 5.24
CA SER A 18 -5.41 -12.92 3.97
C SER A 18 -5.90 -11.49 4.15
N PHE A 19 -6.65 -11.22 5.23
CA PHE A 19 -7.13 -9.88 5.54
C PHE A 19 -6.00 -8.92 5.94
N SER A 20 -5.05 -9.36 6.76
CA SER A 20 -3.86 -8.56 7.09
C SER A 20 -3.03 -8.24 5.85
N PHE A 21 -2.78 -9.24 4.98
CA PHE A 21 -2.09 -9.01 3.70
C PHE A 21 -2.84 -8.02 2.81
N TYR A 22 -4.18 -8.13 2.76
CA TYR A 22 -4.99 -7.17 2.01
C TYR A 22 -4.79 -5.74 2.54
N LEU A 23 -4.82 -5.52 3.86
CA LEU A 23 -4.60 -4.20 4.43
C LEU A 23 -3.20 -3.64 4.12
N GLU A 24 -2.15 -4.45 4.28
CA GLU A 24 -0.75 -4.04 4.03
C GLU A 24 -0.51 -3.68 2.55
N VAL A 25 -1.09 -4.43 1.61
CA VAL A 25 -0.97 -4.10 0.18
C VAL A 25 -1.73 -2.83 -0.19
N ASN A 26 -2.75 -2.46 0.59
CA ASN A 26 -3.48 -1.21 0.40
C ASN A 26 -2.80 -0.02 1.13
N SER A 27 -1.96 -0.24 2.13
CA SER A 27 -1.23 0.85 2.82
C SER A 27 0.08 1.25 2.13
N ILE A 28 0.63 0.41 1.24
CA ILE A 28 1.86 0.70 0.51
C ILE A 28 1.53 1.25 -0.89
N GLY A 29 1.88 2.50 -1.13
CA GLY A 29 1.84 3.12 -2.44
C GLY A 29 3.13 2.89 -3.21
N LEU A 30 3.04 2.31 -4.40
CA LEU A 30 4.17 2.18 -5.34
C LEU A 30 4.17 3.33 -6.34
N VAL A 31 5.33 3.93 -6.60
CA VAL A 31 5.43 5.04 -7.54
C VAL A 31 5.00 4.58 -8.95
N TYR A 32 4.00 5.25 -9.50
CA TYR A 32 3.47 4.98 -10.83
C TYR A 32 3.95 6.02 -11.84
N SER A 33 3.93 7.29 -11.45
CA SER A 33 4.31 8.40 -12.32
C SER A 33 4.76 9.59 -11.49
N TYR A 34 5.51 10.49 -12.10
CA TYR A 34 5.89 11.76 -11.50
C TYR A 34 5.79 12.88 -12.53
N LEU A 35 5.42 14.07 -12.06
CA LEU A 35 5.34 15.28 -12.87
C LEU A 35 6.16 16.38 -12.20
N ALA A 36 7.21 16.83 -12.88
CA ALA A 36 7.98 17.98 -12.45
C ALA A 36 7.32 19.28 -12.96
N ARG A 37 7.11 20.25 -12.07
CA ARG A 37 6.64 21.61 -12.38
C ARG A 37 7.52 22.61 -11.65
N ASP A 38 8.30 23.41 -12.37
CA ASP A 38 9.17 24.47 -11.83
C ASP A 38 9.87 24.11 -10.50
N ASN A 39 9.24 24.41 -9.35
CA ASN A 39 9.76 24.17 -7.99
C ASN A 39 9.05 23.05 -7.20
N GLU A 40 8.18 22.28 -7.85
CA GLU A 40 7.35 21.22 -7.29
C GLU A 40 7.57 19.90 -8.04
N LEU A 41 7.62 18.80 -7.30
CA LEU A 41 7.61 17.45 -7.83
C LEU A 41 6.34 16.73 -7.35
N ASP A 42 5.40 16.51 -8.27
CA ASP A 42 4.20 15.74 -8.02
C ASP A 42 4.50 14.26 -8.21
N CYS A 43 4.43 13.45 -7.16
CA CYS A 43 4.59 12.01 -7.22
C CYS A 43 3.23 11.32 -7.09
N TYR A 44 2.92 10.42 -8.02
CA TYR A 44 1.71 9.63 -8.05
C TYR A 44 2.02 8.19 -7.65
N TYR A 45 1.33 7.71 -6.62
CA TYR A 45 1.47 6.38 -6.06
C TYR A 45 0.21 5.56 -6.30
N PHE A 46 0.40 4.30 -6.70
CA PHE A 46 -0.66 3.31 -6.80
C PHE A 46 -0.68 2.46 -5.53
N THR A 47 -1.82 2.45 -4.83
CA THR A 47 -2.04 1.68 -3.59
C THR A 47 -3.37 0.96 -3.77
N GLY A 48 -3.37 -0.36 -3.62
CA GLY A 48 -4.58 -1.17 -3.77
C GLY A 48 -5.34 -0.92 -5.07
N THR A 49 -6.43 -0.15 -5.00
CA THR A 49 -7.29 0.23 -6.12
C THR A 49 -7.32 1.73 -6.44
N SER A 50 -6.48 2.53 -5.79
CA SER A 50 -6.54 4.00 -5.81
C SER A 50 -5.20 4.63 -6.18
N VAL A 51 -5.26 5.83 -6.77
CA VAL A 51 -4.07 6.64 -7.07
C VAL A 51 -4.01 7.80 -6.09
N TYR A 52 -2.87 7.93 -5.42
CA TYR A 52 -2.60 9.01 -4.47
C TYR A 52 -1.53 9.93 -5.01
N LYS A 53 -1.69 11.22 -4.75
CA LYS A 53 -0.75 12.26 -5.16
C LYS A 53 -0.10 12.86 -3.93
N THR A 54 1.23 12.94 -3.92
CA THR A 54 1.97 13.80 -2.98
C THR A 54 2.74 14.85 -3.78
N THR A 55 2.81 16.07 -3.27
CA THR A 55 3.57 17.16 -3.89
C THR A 55 4.73 17.49 -2.99
N GLN A 56 5.95 17.31 -3.50
CA GLN A 56 7.17 17.68 -2.78
C GLN A 56 7.63 19.07 -3.24
N TYR A 57 7.92 19.92 -2.26
CA TYR A 57 8.40 21.28 -2.47
C TYR A 57 9.88 21.34 -2.13
N ASN A 58 10.67 21.93 -3.05
CA ASN A 58 12.04 22.42 -2.85
C ASN A 58 12.83 21.76 -1.69
N GLY A 59 13.41 20.57 -1.94
CA GLY A 59 14.22 19.86 -0.95
C GLY A 59 14.49 18.40 -1.26
N ASN A 60 13.63 17.76 -2.05
CA ASN A 60 13.81 16.36 -2.44
C ASN A 60 13.50 16.18 -3.95
N PRO A 61 14.53 16.00 -4.79
CA PRO A 61 14.36 15.88 -6.24
C PRO A 61 13.90 14.49 -6.69
N TYR A 62 13.49 13.62 -5.76
CA TYR A 62 13.12 12.24 -6.08
C TYR A 62 11.80 11.84 -5.42
N CYS A 63 10.99 11.11 -6.18
CA CYS A 63 9.89 10.32 -5.62
C CYS A 63 10.46 9.04 -5.02
N ASN A 64 10.06 8.71 -3.80
CA ASN A 64 10.41 7.40 -3.24
C ASN A 64 9.72 6.32 -4.05
N VAL A 65 10.37 5.17 -4.23
CA VAL A 65 9.78 4.05 -5.00
C VAL A 65 8.56 3.48 -4.28
N TRP A 66 8.61 3.49 -2.95
CA TRP A 66 7.52 3.12 -2.07
C TRP A 66 7.24 4.25 -1.08
N GLN A 67 5.98 4.48 -0.77
CA GLN A 67 5.57 5.43 0.26
C GLN A 67 4.36 4.87 1.01
N ASP A 68 4.37 4.99 2.33
CA ASP A 68 3.21 4.64 3.14
C ASP A 68 2.09 5.65 2.89
N VAL A 69 0.93 5.13 2.52
CA VAL A 69 -0.29 5.90 2.24
C VAL A 69 -1.34 5.44 3.25
N TYR A 70 -1.48 6.22 4.33
CA TYR A 70 -2.47 5.98 5.40
C TYR A 70 -3.83 6.60 5.07
#